data_AF-A0A5E5AQD5-F1
#
_entry.id   AF-A0A5E5AQD5-F1
#
_cell.length_a   1.000
_cell.length_b   1.000
_cell.length_c   1.000
_cell.angle_alpha   90.00
_cell.angle_beta   90.00
_cell.angle_gamma   90.00
#
_symmetry.space_group_name_H-M   'P 1'
#
loop_
_entity.id
_entity.type
_entity.pdbx_description
1 polymer ?
#
loop_
_entity_poly.entity_id
_entity_poly.type
_entity_poly.pdbx_seq_one_letter_code
_entity_poly.pdbx_strand_id
1 'polypeptide(L)'
;MAEAHFWAVDGPLNPSLARDIIEGINAKLRSMVRAGYLIGGAAWYDETANTKETLKSGQLFIDYDYTPVPPLENLQLRQRFTDRYLVDFAAKVAQAA
;
A
#
# COMPACT_ATOMS: atom_id res chain seq x y z
N MET A 1 8.15 5.10 9.81
CA MET A 1 7.35 4.00 10.40
C MET A 1 7.88 3.60 11.77
N ALA A 2 9.19 3.33 11.88
CA ALA A 2 9.83 2.95 13.14
C ALA A 2 9.68 4.03 14.25
N GLU A 3 9.99 5.30 13.95
CA GLU A 3 9.91 6.39 14.95
C GLU A 3 8.50 6.62 15.50
N ALA A 4 7.45 6.37 14.69
CA ALA A 4 6.06 6.53 15.10
C ALA A 4 5.60 5.50 16.15
N HIS A 5 6.38 4.44 16.37
CA HIS A 5 6.08 3.39 17.34
C HIS A 5 7.05 3.37 18.54
N PHE A 6 7.88 4.40 18.71
CA PHE A 6 8.79 4.50 19.86
C PHE A 6 8.06 4.55 21.21
N TRP A 7 6.79 4.96 21.24
CA TRP A 7 5.96 4.92 22.44
C TRP A 7 5.78 3.51 23.02
N ALA A 8 5.93 2.47 22.21
CA ALA A 8 5.77 1.08 22.62
C ALA A 8 7.07 0.47 23.18
N VAL A 9 8.21 1.13 22.99
CA VAL A 9 9.50 0.71 23.55
C VAL A 9 9.43 0.85 25.08
N ASP A 10 9.99 -0.12 25.80
CA ASP A 10 9.89 -0.25 27.26
C ASP A 10 8.47 -0.41 27.82
N GLY A 11 7.48 -0.66 26.96
CA GLY A 11 6.11 -0.99 27.34
C GLY A 11 5.97 -2.42 27.86
N PRO A 12 4.87 -2.73 28.59
CA PRO A 12 4.59 -4.10 29.03
C PRO A 12 4.26 -4.99 27.83
N LEU A 13 5.11 -5.99 27.56
CA LEU A 13 4.91 -6.97 26.48
C LEU A 13 3.69 -7.86 26.76
N ASN A 14 2.50 -7.36 26.42
CA ASN A 14 1.23 -8.06 26.52
C ASN A 14 0.56 -8.15 25.12
N PRO A 15 -0.41 -9.06 24.94
CA PRO A 15 -1.05 -9.23 23.64
C PRO A 15 -1.76 -7.98 23.10
N SER A 16 -2.29 -7.12 23.99
CA SER A 16 -2.93 -5.87 23.58
C SER A 16 -1.92 -4.91 22.96
N LEU A 17 -0.72 -4.77 23.54
CA LEU A 17 0.34 -3.94 22.99
C LEU A 17 0.72 -4.37 21.56
N ALA A 18 0.87 -5.68 21.33
CA ALA A 18 1.16 -6.19 19.98
C ALA A 18 0.03 -5.86 18.99
N ARG A 19 -1.23 -5.99 19.41
CA ARG A 19 -2.39 -5.62 18.59
C ARG A 19 -2.42 -4.13 18.28
N ASP A 20 -2.21 -3.27 19.27
CA ASP A 20 -2.22 -1.82 19.11
C ASP A 20 -1.13 -1.36 18.13
N ILE A 21 0.06 -1.96 18.20
CA ILE A 21 1.15 -1.72 17.23
C ILE A 21 0.70 -2.13 15.82
N ILE A 22 0.17 -3.35 15.65
CA ILE A 22 -0.30 -3.84 14.34
C ILE A 22 -1.38 -2.94 13.77
N GLU A 23 -2.34 -2.50 14.58
CA GLU A 23 -3.42 -1.59 14.17
C GLU A 23 -2.88 -0.21 13.77
N GLY A 24 -1.92 0.32 14.53
CA GLY A 24 -1.23 1.58 14.23
C GLY A 24 -0.47 1.54 12.90
N ILE A 25 0.32 0.49 12.67
CA ILE A 25 1.04 0.28 11.40
C ILE A 25 0.05 0.17 10.25
N ASN A 26 -0.97 -0.67 10.38
CA ASN A 26 -1.98 -0.86 9.34
C ASN A 26 -2.77 0.42 9.06
N ALA A 27 -3.08 1.24 10.07
CA ALA A 27 -3.72 2.54 9.87
C ALA A 27 -2.85 3.48 9.02
N LYS A 28 -1.54 3.49 9.28
CA LYS A 28 -0.59 4.30 8.51
C LYS A 28 -0.40 3.78 7.09
N LEU A 29 -0.31 2.46 6.89
CA LEU A 29 -0.24 1.86 5.55
C LEU A 29 -1.50 2.20 4.72
N ARG A 30 -2.70 2.07 5.30
CA ARG A 30 -3.95 2.51 4.65
C ARG A 30 -3.94 3.98 4.29
N SER A 31 -3.41 4.84 5.15
CA SER A 31 -3.26 6.27 4.87
C SER A 31 -2.35 6.52 3.66
N MET A 32 -1.22 5.80 3.56
CA MET A 32 -0.31 5.92 2.42
C MET A 32 -0.88 5.38 1.11
N VAL A 33 -1.66 4.29 1.17
CA VAL A 33 -2.39 3.78 -0.01
C VAL A 33 -3.39 4.82 -0.50
N ARG A 34 -4.18 5.43 0.40
CA ARG A 34 -5.12 6.50 0.06
C ARG A 34 -4.44 7.74 -0.51
N ALA A 35 -3.22 8.04 -0.06
CA ALA A 35 -2.42 9.14 -0.58
C ALA A 35 -1.69 8.81 -1.90
N GLY A 36 -1.81 7.57 -2.41
CA GLY A 36 -1.19 7.16 -3.67
C GLY A 36 0.31 6.89 -3.60
N TYR A 37 0.89 6.79 -2.39
CA TYR A 37 2.31 6.43 -2.23
C TYR A 37 2.53 4.91 -2.32
N LEU A 38 1.54 4.13 -1.90
CA LEU A 38 1.57 2.67 -1.90
C LEU A 38 0.40 2.10 -2.72
N ILE A 39 0.63 0.96 -3.35
CA ILE A 39 -0.44 0.13 -3.95
C ILE A 39 -1.15 -0.66 -2.85
N GLY A 40 -0.39 -1.16 -1.88
CA GLY A 40 -0.90 -1.98 -0.78
C GLY A 40 0.16 -2.21 0.29
N GLY A 41 -0.25 -2.84 1.39
CA GLY A 41 0.61 -3.28 2.48
C GLY A 41 -0.21 -3.66 3.72
N ALA A 42 0.29 -4.62 4.48
CA ALA A 42 -0.31 -5.07 5.74
C ALA A 42 0.78 -5.37 6.77
N ALA A 43 0.40 -5.28 8.05
CA ALA A 43 1.19 -5.76 9.17
C ALA A 43 0.42 -6.85 9.93
N TRP A 44 1.12 -7.88 10.41
CA TRP A 44 0.54 -9.01 11.13
C TRP A 44 1.50 -9.59 12.17
N TYR A 45 0.97 -10.49 12.99
CA TYR A 45 1.74 -11.25 13.96
C TYR A 45 2.06 -12.63 13.38
N ASP A 46 3.35 -12.96 13.28
CA ASP A 46 3.81 -14.31 12.92
C ASP A 46 4.25 -15.06 14.19
N GLU A 47 3.54 -16.14 14.52
CA GLU A 47 3.85 -17.00 15.66
C GLU A 47 5.22 -17.69 15.52
N THR A 48 5.67 -17.94 14.30
CA THR A 48 6.95 -18.62 14.03
C THR A 48 8.15 -17.73 14.35
N ALA A 49 8.01 -16.41 14.16
CA ALA A 49 9.00 -15.41 14.55
C ALA A 49 8.98 -15.12 16.07
N ASN A 50 7.83 -15.31 16.71
CA ASN A 50 7.59 -14.97 18.12
C ASN A 50 7.48 -16.22 19.01
N THR A 51 8.53 -17.03 19.02
CA THR A 51 8.63 -18.19 19.91
C THR A 51 8.57 -17.79 21.40
N LYS A 52 8.31 -18.77 22.27
CA LYS A 52 8.29 -18.55 23.72
C LYS A 52 9.60 -17.96 24.24
N GLU A 53 10.73 -18.44 23.73
CA GLU A 53 12.08 -17.99 24.10
C GLU A 53 12.29 -16.53 23.68
N THR A 54 11.83 -16.15 22.48
CA THR A 54 11.83 -14.77 21.97
C THR A 54 11.03 -13.83 22.87
N LEU A 55 9.78 -14.19 23.17
CA LEU A 55 8.91 -13.34 23.99
C LEU A 55 9.43 -13.23 25.43
N LYS A 56 9.98 -14.32 25.98
CA LYS A 56 10.58 -14.32 27.32
C LYS A 56 11.80 -13.40 27.42
N SER A 57 12.53 -13.19 26.32
CA SER A 57 13.66 -12.25 26.28
C SER A 57 13.22 -10.79 26.06
N GLY A 58 11.91 -10.52 26.00
CA GLY A 58 11.35 -9.19 25.79
C GLY A 58 11.34 -8.73 24.33
N GLN A 59 11.58 -9.65 23.39
CA GLN A 59 11.59 -9.35 21.96
C GLN A 59 10.22 -9.61 21.34
N LEU A 60 9.82 -8.74 20.42
CA LEU A 60 8.58 -8.85 19.65
C LEU A 60 8.89 -8.53 18.19
N PHE A 61 8.55 -9.45 17.30
CA PHE A 61 8.62 -9.24 15.86
C PHE A 61 7.22 -8.99 15.33
N ILE A 62 7.05 -7.88 14.61
CA ILE A 62 5.84 -7.58 13.84
C ILE A 62 6.25 -7.55 12.38
N ASP A 63 5.70 -8.48 11.61
CA ASP A 63 5.97 -8.55 10.18
C ASP A 63 5.06 -7.58 9.43
N TYR A 64 5.59 -7.04 8.35
CA TYR A 64 4.83 -6.18 7.47
C TYR A 64 5.38 -6.24 6.05
N ASP A 65 4.48 -6.08 5.09
CA ASP A 65 4.81 -5.89 3.68
C ASP A 65 4.22 -4.58 3.17
N TYR A 66 4.76 -4.11 2.04
CA TYR A 66 4.15 -3.04 1.27
C TYR A 66 4.67 -3.05 -0.15
N THR A 67 3.86 -2.51 -1.08
CA THR A 67 4.25 -2.29 -2.46
C THR A 67 4.17 -0.79 -2.76
N PRO A 68 5.31 -0.11 -3.01
CA PRO A 68 5.30 1.29 -3.43
C PRO A 68 4.71 1.44 -4.83
N VAL A 69 4.13 2.60 -5.12
CA VAL A 69 3.71 2.92 -6.49
C VAL A 69 4.97 3.09 -7.37
N PRO A 70 5.14 2.31 -8.45
CA PRO A 70 6.31 2.44 -9.31
C PRO A 70 6.24 3.73 -10.13
N PRO A 71 7.38 4.38 -10.39
CA PRO A 71 7.43 5.51 -11.30
C PRO A 71 7.15 5.05 -12.75
N LEU A 72 6.41 5.86 -13.51
CA LEU A 72 6.25 5.66 -14.95
C LEU A 72 7.51 6.17 -15.67
N GLU A 73 8.58 5.39 -15.62
CA GLU A 73 9.89 5.80 -16.17
C GLU A 73 9.91 5.82 -17.69
N ASN A 74 9.10 5.00 -18.35
CA ASN A 74 9.09 4.88 -19.80
C ASN A 74 7.66 4.76 -20.34
N LEU A 75 7.06 5.91 -20.66
CA LEU A 75 5.77 5.96 -21.33
C LEU A 75 5.95 5.78 -22.85
N GLN A 76 5.37 4.71 -23.40
CA GLN A 76 5.34 4.46 -24.84
C GLN A 76 3.94 4.64 -25.40
N LEU A 77 3.80 5.51 -26.41
CA LEU A 77 2.54 5.69 -27.12
C LEU A 77 2.48 4.75 -28.34
N ARG A 78 1.38 3.98 -28.45
CA ARG A 78 1.13 3.08 -29.59
C ARG A 78 0.12 3.71 -30.52
N GLN A 79 0.61 4.33 -31.59
CA GLN A 79 -0.24 4.91 -32.64
C GLN A 79 -0.91 3.82 -33.48
N ARG A 80 -2.16 4.07 -33.90
CA ARG A 80 -2.87 3.27 -34.90
C ARG A 80 -3.53 4.22 -35.90
N PHE A 81 -3.33 3.97 -37.18
CA PHE A 81 -4.13 4.60 -38.24
C PHE A 81 -5.49 3.90 -38.33
N THR A 82 -6.58 4.65 -38.50
CA THR A 82 -7.92 4.09 -38.55
C THR A 82 -8.88 4.98 -39.33
N ASP A 83 -9.71 4.34 -40.15
CA ASP A 83 -10.75 5.00 -40.94
C ASP A 83 -12.14 4.91 -40.26
N ARG A 84 -12.22 4.32 -39.05
CA ARG A 84 -13.48 4.18 -38.28
C ARG A 84 -14.24 5.50 -38.15
N TYR A 85 -13.52 6.61 -38.10
CA TYR A 85 -14.10 7.94 -37.91
C TYR A 85 -14.60 8.58 -39.20
N LEU A 86 -14.33 7.99 -40.36
CA LEU A 86 -14.82 8.45 -41.65
C LEU A 86 -16.26 7.99 -41.93
N VAL A 87 -16.76 6.98 -41.22
CA VAL A 87 -18.09 6.37 -41.45
C VAL A 87 -19.22 7.40 -41.31
N ASP A 88 -19.17 8.26 -40.29
CA ASP A 88 -20.21 9.27 -40.02
C ASP A 88 -19.78 10.68 -40.44
N PHE A 89 -18.77 10.80 -41.31
CA PHE A 89 -18.16 12.09 -41.65
C PHE A 89 -19.20 13.10 -42.16
N ALA A 90 -20.07 12.68 -43.09
CA ALA A 90 -21.11 13.54 -43.64
C ALA A 90 -22.15 13.98 -42.58
N ALA A 91 -22.54 13.08 -41.67
CA ALA A 91 -23.47 13.42 -40.59
C ALA A 91 -22.88 14.44 -39.61
N LYS A 92 -21.57 14.36 -39.34
CA LYS A 92 -20.85 15.33 -38.50
C LYS A 92 -20.71 16.71 -39.15
N VAL A 93 -20.53 16.79 -40.47
CA VAL A 93 -20.53 18.06 -41.20
C VAL A 93 -21.90 18.75 -41.07
N ALA A 94 -23.00 18.00 -41.19
CA ALA A 94 -24.35 18.55 -41.14
C ALA A 94 -24.77 19.07 -39.75
N GLN A 95 -24.17 18.59 -38.66
CA GLN A 95 -24.48 19.04 -37.29
C GLN A 95 -23.69 20.30 -36.87
N ALA A 96 -22.64 20.65 -37.61
CA ALA A 96 -21.78 21.80 -37.31
C ALA A 96 -22.18 23.09 -38.05
N ALA A 97 -23.26 23.05 -38.83
CA ALA A 97 -23.88 24.18 -39.53
C ALA A 97 -25.16 24.62 -38.81
#